data_AF-A0A1Y4U0X2-F1
#
_entry.id   AF-A0A1Y4U0X2-F1
#
_cell.length_a   1.000
_cell.length_b   1.000
_cell.length_c   1.000
_cell.angle_alpha   90.00
_cell.angle_beta   90.00
_cell.angle_gamma   90.00
#
_symmetry.space_group_name_H-M   'P 1'
#
loop_
_entity.id
_entity.type
_entity.pdbx_description
1 polymer ?
#
loop_
_entity_poly.entity_id
_entity_poly.type
_entity_poly.pdbx_seq_one_letter_code
_entity_poly.pdbx_strand_id
1 'polypeptide(L)'
;MKTRDQIYHREGEKLLRFLTTYHALKYEQVMKIFGNQDSIRSLITSLTKQGRLYHYKQSGLLCDSPEAAENPDYGTIAAFWVLLDFKKAIVFHTSGEFPAKLHFFSESEEYEILYVPLGQEILVDHVLKSLPRQEVLRLVVLEDIAQASKLSIEGVLAFCTVDENGVVSYYGRR
;
A
#
# COMPACT_ATOMS: atom_id res chain seq x y z
N MET A 1 -10.22 28.29 14.31
CA MET A 1 -11.29 27.34 13.96
C MET A 1 -11.31 27.19 12.44
N LYS A 2 -11.04 26.01 11.88
CA LYS A 2 -11.07 25.80 10.42
C LYS A 2 -12.53 25.56 9.97
N THR A 3 -12.96 26.16 8.87
CA THR A 3 -14.33 25.97 8.34
C THR A 3 -14.49 24.56 7.76
N ARG A 4 -15.73 24.04 7.73
CA ARG A 4 -16.03 22.69 7.17
C ARG A 4 -15.51 22.54 5.74
N ASP A 5 -15.59 23.60 4.93
CA ASP A 5 -15.11 23.60 3.54
C ASP A 5 -13.58 23.47 3.43
N GLN A 6 -12.82 24.08 4.34
CA GLN A 6 -11.36 23.95 4.37
C GLN A 6 -10.91 22.54 4.76
N ILE A 7 -11.67 21.88 5.65
CA ILE A 7 -11.42 20.49 6.03
C ILE A 7 -11.73 19.57 4.84
N TYR A 8 -12.89 19.76 4.21
CA TYR A 8 -13.30 19.01 3.02
C TYR A 8 -12.30 19.15 1.86
N HIS A 9 -11.80 20.36 1.61
CA HIS A 9 -10.83 20.61 0.56
C HIS A 9 -9.50 19.90 0.82
N ARG A 10 -8.98 19.99 2.06
CA ARG A 10 -7.73 19.34 2.44
C ARG A 10 -7.82 17.81 2.42
N GLU A 11 -8.94 17.25 2.87
CA GLU A 11 -9.19 15.80 2.78
C GLU A 11 -9.35 15.35 1.31
N GLY A 12 -9.97 16.18 0.47
CA GLY A 12 -10.06 16.00 -0.98
C GLY A 12 -8.70 15.91 -1.66
N GLU A 13 -7.83 16.89 -1.41
CA GLU A 13 -6.47 16.88 -1.94
C GLU A 13 -5.66 15.68 -1.44
N LYS A 14 -5.83 15.32 -0.15
CA LYS A 14 -5.17 14.15 0.43
C LYS A 14 -5.61 12.86 -0.26
N LEU A 15 -6.92 12.67 -0.47
CA LEU A 15 -7.46 11.49 -1.16
C LEU A 15 -6.94 11.39 -2.60
N LEU A 16 -7.00 12.48 -3.34
CA LEU A 16 -6.51 12.50 -4.72
C LEU A 16 -5.02 12.21 -4.78
N ARG A 17 -4.23 12.83 -3.91
CA ARG A 17 -2.78 12.55 -3.83
C ARG A 17 -2.51 11.07 -3.55
N PHE A 18 -3.29 10.42 -2.68
CA PHE A 18 -3.14 8.99 -2.43
C PHE A 18 -3.43 8.16 -3.67
N LEU A 19 -4.57 8.40 -4.32
CA LEU A 19 -4.93 7.65 -5.52
C LEU A 19 -3.94 7.90 -6.66
N THR A 20 -3.40 9.11 -6.82
CA THR A 20 -2.35 9.35 -7.83
C THR A 20 -0.99 8.76 -7.46
N THR A 21 -0.74 8.45 -6.18
CA THR A 21 0.51 7.81 -5.74
C THR A 21 0.46 6.29 -5.94
N TYR A 22 -0.72 5.68 -5.71
CA TYR A 22 -0.89 4.22 -5.71
C TYR A 22 -1.71 3.68 -6.88
N HIS A 23 -2.30 4.57 -7.67
CA HIS A 23 -3.16 4.35 -8.84
C HIS A 23 -4.47 3.60 -8.57
N ALA A 24 -4.43 2.49 -7.84
CA ALA A 24 -5.59 1.70 -7.45
C ALA A 24 -5.47 1.22 -6.00
N LEU A 25 -6.50 1.47 -5.21
CA LEU A 25 -6.64 0.95 -3.85
C LEU A 25 -8.04 0.39 -3.63
N LYS A 26 -8.20 -0.52 -2.67
CA LYS A 26 -9.53 -0.97 -2.25
C LYS A 26 -10.26 0.17 -1.53
N TYR A 27 -11.57 0.25 -1.75
CA TYR A 27 -12.45 1.20 -1.04
C TYR A 27 -12.24 1.12 0.47
N GLU A 28 -12.11 -0.08 1.01
CA GLU A 28 -11.87 -0.32 2.44
C GLU A 28 -10.51 0.19 2.94
N GLN A 29 -9.47 0.15 2.11
CA GLN A 29 -8.16 0.73 2.46
C GLN A 29 -8.27 2.25 2.61
N VAL A 30 -8.98 2.89 1.67
CA VAL A 30 -9.30 4.31 1.75
C VAL A 30 -10.19 4.59 2.96
N MET A 31 -11.14 3.73 3.30
CA MET A 31 -11.92 3.92 4.52
C MET A 31 -11.02 3.87 5.77
N LYS A 32 -10.15 2.87 5.92
CA LYS A 32 -9.30 2.74 7.11
C LYS A 32 -8.31 3.91 7.31
N ILE A 33 -7.78 4.50 6.24
CA ILE A 33 -6.79 5.59 6.36
C ILE A 33 -7.42 6.95 6.71
N PHE A 34 -8.73 7.13 6.49
CA PHE A 34 -9.45 8.36 6.85
C PHE A 34 -10.28 8.13 8.11
N GLY A 35 -10.11 8.98 9.13
CA GLY A 35 -10.81 8.82 10.41
C GLY A 35 -12.32 9.08 10.35
N ASN A 36 -12.80 9.91 9.40
CA ASN A 36 -14.21 10.27 9.27
C ASN A 36 -14.86 9.61 8.05
N GLN A 37 -15.51 8.47 8.29
CA GLN A 37 -16.10 7.61 7.26
C GLN A 37 -17.21 8.28 6.44
N ASP A 38 -18.07 9.09 7.07
CA ASP A 38 -19.18 9.74 6.37
C ASP A 38 -18.69 10.87 5.46
N SER A 39 -17.67 11.61 5.91
CA SER A 39 -17.07 12.70 5.14
C SER A 39 -16.30 12.15 3.94
N ILE A 40 -15.49 11.09 4.12
CA ILE A 40 -14.75 10.47 3.01
C ILE A 40 -15.69 9.82 1.99
N ARG A 41 -16.81 9.21 2.40
CA ARG A 41 -17.81 8.66 1.47
C ARG A 41 -18.46 9.75 0.62
N SER A 42 -18.81 10.87 1.23
CA SER A 42 -19.39 12.02 0.54
C SER A 42 -18.38 12.64 -0.44
N LEU A 43 -17.12 12.73 -0.02
CA LEU A 43 -16.01 13.23 -0.83
C LEU A 43 -15.74 12.32 -2.05
N ILE A 44 -15.64 11.00 -1.85
CA ILE A 44 -15.51 10.03 -2.94
C ILE A 44 -16.65 10.20 -3.94
N THR A 45 -17.90 10.27 -3.46
CA THR A 45 -19.07 10.45 -4.32
C THR A 45 -18.99 11.74 -5.13
N SER A 46 -18.57 12.84 -4.52
CA SER A 46 -18.39 14.13 -5.20
C SER A 46 -17.28 14.06 -6.25
N LEU A 47 -16.14 13.49 -5.92
CA LEU A 47 -14.99 13.39 -6.82
C LEU A 47 -15.27 12.45 -8.00
N THR A 48 -16.02 11.35 -7.79
CA THR A 48 -16.49 10.49 -8.87
C THR A 48 -17.41 11.24 -9.83
N LYS A 49 -18.37 12.03 -9.32
CA LYS A 49 -19.26 12.86 -10.15
C LYS A 49 -18.50 13.91 -10.96
N GLN A 50 -17.39 14.42 -10.42
CA GLN A 50 -16.49 15.36 -11.10
C GLN A 50 -15.54 14.68 -12.11
N GLY A 51 -15.54 13.34 -12.20
CA GLY A 51 -14.60 12.60 -13.05
C GLY A 51 -13.15 12.66 -12.57
N ARG A 52 -12.91 12.96 -11.28
CA ARG A 52 -11.57 13.11 -10.70
C ARG A 52 -11.03 11.82 -10.07
N LEU A 53 -11.89 10.83 -9.88
CA LEU A 53 -11.54 9.47 -9.49
C LEU A 53 -12.62 8.52 -10.00
N TYR A 54 -12.30 7.23 -10.04
CA TYR A 54 -13.17 6.20 -10.57
C TYR A 54 -13.44 5.14 -9.49
N HIS A 55 -14.71 4.80 -9.27
CA HIS A 55 -15.11 3.82 -8.26
C HIS A 55 -15.77 2.61 -8.94
N TYR A 56 -15.05 1.49 -8.94
CA TYR A 56 -15.48 0.22 -9.50
C TYR A 56 -16.09 -0.66 -8.42
N LYS A 57 -17.41 -0.52 -8.19
CA LYS A 57 -18.11 -1.21 -7.09
C LYS A 57 -18.01 -2.73 -7.12
N GLN A 58 -17.92 -3.34 -8.31
CA GLN A 58 -17.84 -4.81 -8.45
C GLN A 58 -16.52 -5.36 -7.93
N SER A 59 -15.40 -4.69 -8.24
CA SER A 59 -14.06 -5.08 -7.77
C SER A 59 -13.69 -4.43 -6.42
N GLY A 60 -14.49 -3.48 -5.95
CA GLY A 60 -14.25 -2.69 -4.75
C GLY A 60 -13.06 -1.73 -4.89
N LEU A 61 -12.67 -1.37 -6.11
CA LEU A 61 -11.50 -0.51 -6.37
C LEU A 61 -11.88 0.96 -6.50
N LEU A 62 -11.04 1.82 -5.91
CA LEU A 62 -10.96 3.25 -6.18
C LEU A 62 -9.67 3.52 -6.94
N CYS A 63 -9.80 4.19 -8.08
CA CYS A 63 -8.69 4.45 -8.99
C CYS A 63 -8.59 5.94 -9.34
N ASP A 64 -7.38 6.40 -9.66
CA ASP A 64 -7.13 7.73 -10.22
C ASP A 64 -7.49 7.82 -11.71
N SER A 65 -7.39 6.70 -12.44
CA SER A 65 -7.77 6.59 -13.85
C SER A 65 -8.55 5.30 -14.17
N PRO A 66 -9.23 5.22 -15.32
CA PRO A 66 -9.89 3.98 -15.76
C PRO A 66 -8.90 2.85 -16.06
N GLU A 67 -7.73 3.17 -16.63
CA GLU A 67 -6.69 2.20 -17.01
C GLU A 67 -6.13 1.47 -15.78
N ALA A 68 -6.02 2.17 -14.65
CA ALA A 68 -5.59 1.57 -13.39
C ALA A 68 -6.53 0.45 -12.89
N ALA A 69 -7.80 0.43 -13.34
CA ALA A 69 -8.74 -0.64 -13.03
C ALA A 69 -8.64 -1.86 -13.96
N GLU A 70 -8.06 -1.71 -15.15
CA GLU A 70 -7.89 -2.82 -16.11
C GLU A 70 -6.78 -3.78 -15.68
N ASN A 71 -5.70 -3.23 -15.13
CA ASN A 71 -4.57 -4.01 -14.60
C ASN A 71 -4.11 -3.46 -13.24
N PRO A 72 -4.91 -3.63 -12.17
CA PRO A 72 -4.55 -3.14 -10.85
C PRO A 72 -3.32 -3.88 -10.31
N ASP A 73 -2.39 -3.13 -9.71
CA ASP A 73 -1.23 -3.70 -9.04
C ASP A 73 -1.62 -4.32 -7.69
N TYR A 74 -2.02 -5.59 -7.72
CA TYR A 74 -2.38 -6.35 -6.52
C TYR A 74 -1.24 -6.45 -5.50
N GLY A 75 0.02 -6.36 -5.93
CA GLY A 75 1.15 -6.32 -5.02
C GLY A 75 1.20 -5.02 -4.22
N THR A 76 0.93 -3.90 -4.87
CA THR A 76 0.76 -2.59 -4.20
C THR A 76 -0.44 -2.61 -3.26
N ILE A 77 -1.58 -3.17 -3.68
CA ILE A 77 -2.77 -3.32 -2.82
C ILE A 77 -2.44 -4.16 -1.57
N ALA A 78 -1.76 -5.30 -1.73
CA ALA A 78 -1.36 -6.15 -0.60
C ALA A 78 -0.36 -5.43 0.33
N ALA A 79 0.66 -4.78 -0.23
CA ALA A 79 1.62 -4.00 0.54
C ALA A 79 0.95 -2.86 1.31
N PHE A 80 -0.07 -2.22 0.74
CA PHE A 80 -0.82 -1.17 1.42
C PHE A 80 -1.64 -1.68 2.61
N TRP A 81 -2.11 -2.93 2.58
CA TRP A 81 -2.71 -3.55 3.76
C TRP A 81 -1.70 -3.72 4.91
N VAL A 82 -0.47 -4.13 4.60
CA VAL A 82 0.61 -4.19 5.58
C VAL A 82 0.93 -2.81 6.14
N LEU A 83 0.95 -1.77 5.29
CA LEU A 83 1.12 -0.39 5.75
C LEU A 83 0.01 0.03 6.74
N LEU A 84 -1.26 -0.29 6.44
CA LEU A 84 -2.38 0.06 7.32
C LEU A 84 -2.40 -0.70 8.64
N ASP A 85 -1.92 -1.94 8.66
CA ASP A 85 -1.83 -2.76 9.86
C ASP A 85 -0.58 -2.46 10.71
N PHE A 86 0.38 -1.73 10.16
CA PHE A 86 1.61 -1.37 10.85
C PHE A 86 1.33 -0.55 12.13
N LYS A 87 1.84 -1.04 13.26
CA LYS A 87 1.43 -0.56 14.59
C LYS A 87 2.01 0.80 14.98
N LYS A 88 3.21 1.12 14.48
CA LYS A 88 3.88 2.38 14.81
C LYS A 88 3.31 3.50 13.95
N ALA A 89 3.39 4.74 14.45
CA ALA A 89 2.91 5.90 13.70
C ALA A 89 3.72 6.09 12.41
N ILE A 90 3.04 6.13 11.27
CA ILE A 90 3.66 6.39 9.96
C ILE A 90 3.73 7.91 9.76
N VAL A 91 4.94 8.40 9.51
CA VAL A 91 5.22 9.84 9.31
C VAL A 91 5.05 10.22 7.84
N PHE A 92 5.52 9.35 6.94
CA PHE A 92 5.49 9.54 5.50
C PHE A 92 5.44 8.18 4.81
N HIS A 93 4.77 8.11 3.66
CA HIS A 93 4.80 6.94 2.79
C HIS A 93 4.64 7.36 1.33
N THR A 94 5.17 6.55 0.42
CA THR A 94 5.09 6.74 -1.02
C THR A 94 5.13 5.38 -1.74
N SER A 95 4.85 5.36 -3.03
CA SER A 95 5.06 4.18 -3.87
C SER A 95 6.56 3.93 -4.08
N GLY A 96 6.91 2.67 -4.27
CA GLY A 96 8.27 2.23 -4.56
C GLY A 96 8.38 1.67 -5.96
N GLU A 97 9.61 1.45 -6.38
CA GLU A 97 9.95 0.82 -7.65
C GLU A 97 10.45 -0.60 -7.42
N PHE A 98 10.22 -1.47 -8.40
CA PHE A 98 10.59 -2.88 -8.30
C PHE A 98 12.05 -3.04 -7.84
N PRO A 99 12.32 -3.84 -6.79
CA PRO A 99 11.43 -4.84 -6.18
C PRO A 99 10.53 -4.33 -5.04
N ALA A 100 10.66 -3.07 -4.61
CA ALA A 100 9.79 -2.49 -3.61
C ALA A 100 8.44 -2.06 -4.19
N LYS A 101 7.40 -2.12 -3.35
CA LYS A 101 6.08 -1.59 -3.67
C LYS A 101 5.80 -0.29 -2.95
N LEU A 102 6.24 -0.18 -1.70
CA LEU A 102 6.06 0.99 -0.86
C LEU A 102 7.34 1.31 -0.10
N HIS A 103 7.59 2.59 0.10
CA HIS A 103 8.55 3.09 1.09
C HIS A 103 7.81 3.91 2.14
N PHE A 104 8.20 3.79 3.40
CA PHE A 104 7.61 4.61 4.46
C PHE A 104 8.59 4.85 5.62
N PHE A 105 8.34 5.93 6.35
CA PHE A 105 9.08 6.26 7.57
C PHE A 105 8.17 6.09 8.78
N SER A 106 8.71 5.45 9.81
CA SER A 106 8.10 5.43 11.13
C SER A 106 9.16 5.73 12.17
N GLU A 107 8.86 6.68 13.07
CA GLU A 107 9.81 7.19 14.07
C GLU A 107 11.08 7.77 13.41
N SER A 108 12.21 7.05 13.46
CA SER A 108 13.50 7.42 12.85
C SER A 108 14.06 6.30 11.97
N GLU A 109 13.21 5.36 11.57
CA GLU A 109 13.57 4.18 10.77
C GLU A 109 12.92 4.26 9.39
N GLU A 110 13.68 3.86 8.37
CA GLU A 110 13.20 3.70 7.00
C GLU A 110 12.74 2.26 6.79
N TYR A 111 11.55 2.13 6.21
CA TYR A 111 10.96 0.84 5.90
C TYR A 111 10.63 0.77 4.41
N GLU A 112 10.72 -0.44 3.86
CA GLU A 112 10.14 -0.77 2.57
C GLU A 112 9.28 -2.01 2.66
N ILE A 113 8.22 -2.05 1.85
CA ILE A 113 7.35 -3.20 1.71
C ILE A 113 7.59 -3.78 0.32
N LEU A 114 8.08 -5.02 0.30
CA LEU A 114 8.27 -5.79 -0.92
C LEU A 114 7.03 -6.67 -1.18
N TYR A 115 6.77 -6.97 -2.44
CA TYR A 115 5.83 -8.03 -2.82
C TYR A 115 6.54 -9.02 -3.72
N VAL A 116 6.53 -10.30 -3.35
CA VAL A 116 7.20 -11.37 -4.10
C VAL A 116 6.15 -12.32 -4.68
N PRO A 117 5.81 -12.18 -5.97
CA PRO A 117 4.89 -13.10 -6.63
C PRO A 117 5.42 -14.54 -6.59
N LEU A 118 4.51 -15.52 -6.60
CA LEU A 118 4.91 -16.93 -6.66
C LEU A 118 5.76 -17.20 -7.92
N GLY A 119 6.92 -17.85 -7.74
CA GLY A 119 7.86 -18.15 -8.82
C GLY A 119 8.85 -17.03 -9.15
N GLN A 120 8.75 -15.85 -8.53
CA GLN A 120 9.70 -14.73 -8.73
C GLN A 120 10.72 -14.59 -7.59
N GLU A 121 10.79 -15.56 -6.67
CA GLU A 121 11.68 -15.49 -5.50
C GLU A 121 13.13 -15.26 -5.91
N ILE A 122 13.62 -16.02 -6.91
CA ILE A 122 15.00 -15.93 -7.41
C ILE A 122 15.28 -14.56 -8.04
N LEU A 123 14.32 -14.01 -8.79
CA LEU A 123 14.47 -12.71 -9.45
C LEU A 123 14.59 -11.59 -8.42
N VAL A 124 13.68 -11.57 -7.43
CA VAL A 124 13.68 -10.56 -6.37
C VAL A 124 14.98 -10.65 -5.56
N ASP A 125 15.39 -11.87 -5.18
CA ASP A 125 16.65 -12.10 -4.46
C ASP A 125 17.86 -11.57 -5.22
N HIS A 126 17.93 -11.85 -6.53
CA HIS A 126 19.04 -11.43 -7.38
C HIS A 126 19.12 -9.90 -7.47
N VAL A 127 17.98 -9.24 -7.68
CA VAL A 127 17.91 -7.78 -7.78
C VAL A 127 18.33 -7.14 -6.46
N LEU A 128 17.79 -7.59 -5.33
CA LEU A 128 18.13 -7.04 -4.01
C LEU A 128 19.62 -7.21 -3.67
N LYS A 129 20.24 -8.33 -4.06
CA LYS A 129 21.68 -8.58 -3.89
C LYS A 129 22.55 -7.70 -4.79
N SER A 130 22.00 -7.20 -5.89
CA SER A 130 22.71 -6.29 -6.80
C SER A 130 22.67 -4.83 -6.36
N LEU A 131 21.70 -4.47 -5.52
CA LEU A 131 21.57 -3.11 -4.98
C LEU A 131 22.62 -2.85 -3.90
N PRO A 132 23.09 -1.60 -3.75
CA PRO A 132 23.93 -1.22 -2.61
C PRO A 132 23.25 -1.59 -1.30
N ARG A 133 24.02 -2.01 -0.30
CA ARG A 133 23.48 -2.24 1.04
C ARG A 133 22.82 -0.96 1.56
N GLN A 134 21.54 -1.05 1.83
CA GLN A 134 20.73 0.00 2.43
C GLN A 134 20.38 -0.41 3.85
N GLU A 135 20.51 0.52 4.79
CA GLU A 135 20.00 0.36 6.17
C GLU A 135 18.48 0.57 6.17
N VAL A 136 17.74 -0.34 5.51
CA VAL A 136 16.28 -0.31 5.40
C VAL A 136 15.67 -1.57 6.00
N LEU A 137 14.59 -1.40 6.75
CA LEU A 137 13.82 -2.51 7.34
C LEU A 137 12.78 -3.01 6.33
N ARG A 138 12.80 -4.31 6.03
CA ARG A 138 11.94 -4.89 4.99
C ARG A 138 10.79 -5.68 5.56
N LEU A 139 9.57 -5.33 5.16
CA LEU A 139 8.40 -6.18 5.30
C LEU A 139 8.15 -6.85 3.94
N VAL A 140 8.17 -8.18 3.89
CA VAL A 140 8.12 -8.91 2.61
C VAL A 140 6.79 -9.63 2.48
N VAL A 141 5.92 -9.13 1.61
CA VAL A 141 4.62 -9.73 1.32
C VAL A 141 4.79 -10.89 0.34
N LEU A 142 4.23 -12.04 0.70
CA LEU A 142 4.26 -13.30 -0.05
C LEU A 142 2.82 -13.72 -0.37
N GLU A 143 2.65 -14.45 -1.47
CA GLU A 143 1.40 -15.14 -1.82
C GLU A 143 1.23 -16.43 -1.00
N ASP A 144 2.35 -17.12 -0.74
CA ASP A 144 2.43 -18.30 0.11
C ASP A 144 3.65 -18.19 1.03
N ILE A 145 3.45 -18.45 2.32
CA ILE A 145 4.53 -18.43 3.31
C ILE A 145 5.65 -19.43 3.01
N ALA A 146 5.38 -20.51 2.27
CA ALA A 146 6.38 -21.46 1.80
C ALA A 146 7.48 -20.79 0.94
N GLN A 147 7.18 -19.67 0.28
CA GLN A 147 8.15 -18.88 -0.50
C GLN A 147 9.31 -18.36 0.37
N ALA A 148 9.07 -18.10 1.66
CA ALA A 148 10.09 -17.58 2.58
C ALA A 148 11.34 -18.49 2.63
N SER A 149 11.17 -19.80 2.49
CA SER A 149 12.28 -20.77 2.49
C SER A 149 13.22 -20.65 1.29
N LYS A 150 12.79 -19.97 0.23
CA LYS A 150 13.54 -19.78 -1.02
C LYS A 150 14.20 -18.42 -1.12
N LEU A 151 13.92 -17.52 -0.17
CA LEU A 151 14.39 -16.14 -0.17
C LEU A 151 15.59 -15.98 0.77
N SER A 152 16.57 -15.22 0.33
CA SER A 152 17.79 -14.88 1.09
C SER A 152 18.01 -13.36 1.04
N ILE A 153 16.96 -12.63 1.44
CA ILE A 153 16.92 -11.17 1.50
C ILE A 153 17.55 -10.69 2.82
N GLU A 154 18.51 -9.76 2.76
CA GLU A 154 19.05 -9.08 3.96
C GLU A 154 18.02 -8.07 4.52
N GLY A 155 18.04 -7.76 5.82
CA GLY A 155 17.18 -6.70 6.39
C GLY A 155 15.68 -7.02 6.51
N VAL A 156 15.28 -8.29 6.36
CA VAL A 156 13.88 -8.71 6.57
C VAL A 156 13.51 -8.63 8.04
N LEU A 157 12.58 -7.73 8.35
CA LEU A 157 11.94 -7.62 9.66
C LEU A 157 10.85 -8.69 9.81
N ALA A 158 10.01 -8.87 8.79
CA ALA A 158 8.99 -9.92 8.78
C ALA A 158 8.59 -10.30 7.35
N PHE A 159 8.24 -11.57 7.17
CA PHE A 159 7.44 -12.03 6.04
C PHE A 159 5.96 -11.86 6.37
N CYS A 160 5.16 -11.48 5.40
CA CYS A 160 3.73 -11.20 5.57
C CYS A 160 2.93 -11.97 4.52
N THR A 161 1.74 -12.43 4.87
CA THR A 161 0.71 -12.79 3.89
C THR A 161 -0.52 -11.90 4.12
N VAL A 162 -1.26 -11.64 3.05
CA VAL A 162 -2.49 -10.84 3.09
C VAL A 162 -3.60 -11.64 2.44
N ASP A 163 -4.69 -11.87 3.17
CA ASP A 163 -5.84 -12.61 2.65
C ASP A 163 -6.76 -11.71 1.79
N GLU A 164 -7.81 -12.32 1.22
CA GLU A 164 -8.80 -11.62 0.40
C GLU A 164 -9.58 -10.51 1.13
N ASN A 165 -9.62 -10.56 2.47
CA ASN A 165 -10.27 -9.57 3.33
C ASN A 165 -9.29 -8.49 3.81
N GLY A 166 -8.02 -8.53 3.37
CA GLY A 166 -6.99 -7.60 3.78
C GLY A 166 -6.48 -7.83 5.21
N VAL A 167 -6.65 -9.03 5.76
CA VAL A 167 -6.06 -9.42 7.05
C VAL A 167 -4.60 -9.78 6.84
N VAL A 168 -3.72 -9.14 7.61
CA VAL A 168 -2.27 -9.33 7.53
C VAL A 168 -1.82 -10.36 8.58
N SER A 169 -1.10 -11.38 8.14
CA SER A 169 -0.42 -12.33 9.01
C SER A 169 1.09 -12.16 8.91
N TYR A 170 1.79 -12.05 10.04
CA TYR A 170 3.23 -11.83 10.10
C TYR A 170 3.98 -13.09 10.54
N TYR A 171 5.10 -13.37 9.90
CA TYR A 171 5.92 -14.55 10.10
C TYR A 171 7.42 -14.18 10.11
N GLY A 172 8.19 -14.74 11.05
CA GLY A 172 9.63 -14.47 11.16
C GLY A 172 9.97 -13.10 11.77
N ARG A 173 11.26 -12.75 11.85
CA ARG A 173 12.02 -12.85 13.11
C ARG A 173 12.11 -11.44 13.72
N ARG A 174 11.83 -11.33 15.02
CA ARG A 174 12.05 -10.12 15.82
C ARG A 174 13.44 -9.53 15.64
#